data_AF-A0A524LZF7-F1
#
_entry.id   AF-A0A524LZF7-F1
#
_cell.length_a   1.000
_cell.length_b   1.000
_cell.length_c   1.000
_cell.angle_alpha   90.00
_cell.angle_beta   90.00
_cell.angle_gamma   90.00
#
_symmetry.space_group_name_H-M   'P 1'
#
loop_
_entity.id
_entity.type
_entity.pdbx_description
1 polymer ?
#
loop_
_entity_poly.entity_id
_entity_poly.type
_entity_poly.pdbx_seq_one_letter_code
_entity_poly.pdbx_strand_id
1 'polypeptide(L)'
;MAASPQKVCDAIDNALKASNEIKPGNYVTVKLEKKGLFSKPLIVLTGRCTSDKDKAIIERVAGEAAGEMVVENRLRVSTTS
;
A
#
# COMPACT_ATOMS: atom_id res chain seq x y z
N MET A 1 4.19 -22.40 1.89
CA MET A 1 2.92 -22.16 1.16
C MET A 1 2.92 -20.70 0.76
N ALA A 2 3.12 -20.37 -0.52
CA ALA A 2 3.19 -18.98 -0.96
C ALA A 2 1.87 -18.28 -0.62
N ALA A 3 1.91 -17.14 0.08
CA ALA A 3 0.72 -16.35 0.36
C ALA A 3 0.10 -15.95 -0.99
N SER A 4 -1.21 -16.16 -1.14
CA SER A 4 -1.89 -15.69 -2.34
C SER A 4 -1.78 -14.16 -2.38
N PRO A 5 -1.63 -13.54 -3.56
CA PRO A 5 -1.51 -12.09 -3.68
C PRO A 5 -2.63 -11.32 -2.98
N GLN A 6 -3.84 -11.93 -2.94
CA GLN A 6 -4.98 -11.42 -2.19
C GLN A 6 -4.71 -11.31 -0.68
N LYS A 7 -4.13 -12.36 -0.07
CA LYS A 7 -3.76 -12.35 1.35
C LYS A 7 -2.73 -11.28 1.66
N VAL A 8 -1.85 -10.97 0.71
CA VAL A 8 -0.86 -9.90 0.87
C VAL A 8 -1.55 -8.53 0.81
N CYS A 9 -2.51 -8.33 -0.09
CA CYS A 9 -3.34 -7.11 -0.06
C CYS A 9 -4.09 -6.95 1.27
N ASP A 10 -4.68 -8.03 1.79
CA ASP A 10 -5.38 -8.02 3.08
C ASP A 10 -4.41 -7.75 4.24
N ALA A 11 -3.20 -8.31 4.21
CA ALA A 11 -2.17 -8.06 5.21
C ALA A 11 -1.72 -6.59 5.22
N ILE A 12 -1.54 -6.00 4.04
CA ILE A 12 -1.21 -4.58 3.90
C ILE A 12 -2.37 -3.72 4.43
N ASP A 13 -3.61 -4.00 4.04
CA ASP A 13 -4.78 -3.23 4.49
C ASP A 13 -4.92 -3.27 6.03
N ASN A 14 -4.72 -4.45 6.63
CA ASN A 14 -4.69 -4.62 8.08
C ASN A 14 -3.52 -3.89 8.74
N ALA A 15 -2.32 -3.94 8.17
CA ALA A 15 -1.15 -3.25 8.71
C ALA A 15 -1.31 -1.72 8.67
N LEU A 16 -1.89 -1.19 7.59
CA LEU A 16 -2.20 0.23 7.47
C LEU A 16 -3.26 0.67 8.49
N LYS A 17 -4.31 -0.13 8.71
CA LYS A 17 -5.33 0.15 9.73
C LYS A 17 -4.82 0.03 11.16
N ALA A 18 -3.88 -0.89 11.41
CA ALA A 18 -3.26 -1.08 12.72
C ALA A 18 -2.19 -0.03 13.04
N SER A 19 -1.72 0.72 12.03
CA SER A 19 -0.69 1.73 12.22
C SER A 19 -1.28 3.00 12.85
N ASN A 20 -0.94 3.23 14.12
CA ASN A 20 -1.26 4.47 14.83
C ASN A 20 -0.50 5.69 14.29
N GLU A 21 0.50 5.48 13.43
CA GLU A 21 1.28 6.54 12.81
C GLU A 21 0.54 7.21 11.64
N ILE A 22 -0.45 6.53 11.05
CA ILE A 22 -1.23 7.05 9.92
C ILE A 22 -2.41 7.86 10.47
N LYS A 23 -2.36 9.17 10.27
CA LYS A 23 -3.43 10.06 10.77
C LYS A 23 -4.77 9.80 10.07
N PRO A 24 -5.90 10.00 10.77
CA PRO A 24 -7.21 10.01 10.13
C PRO A 24 -7.28 11.12 9.07
N GLY A 25 -7.86 10.81 7.90
CA GLY A 25 -7.90 11.69 6.73
C GLY A 25 -7.04 11.22 5.55
N ASN A 26 -6.19 10.22 5.76
CA ASN A 26 -5.53 9.48 4.69
C ASN A 26 -6.49 8.45 4.09
N TYR A 27 -6.59 8.43 2.76
CA TYR A 27 -7.39 7.46 2.01
C TYR A 27 -6.46 6.61 1.17
N VAL A 28 -6.26 5.35 1.57
CA VAL A 28 -5.40 4.40 0.86
C VAL A 28 -6.25 3.23 0.38
N THR A 29 -6.04 2.81 -0.85
CA THR A 29 -6.65 1.64 -1.46
C THR A 29 -5.55 0.75 -2.01
N VAL A 30 -5.51 -0.48 -1.52
CA VAL A 30 -4.59 -1.52 -1.98
C VAL A 30 -5.24 -2.26 -3.15
N LYS A 31 -4.56 -2.33 -4.29
CA LYS A 31 -5.02 -3.07 -5.47
C LYS A 31 -3.96 -4.02 -5.95
N LEU A 32 -4.40 -5.14 -6.51
CA LEU A 32 -3.53 -6.08 -7.20
C LEU A 32 -3.58 -5.82 -8.71
N GLU A 33 -2.49 -5.35 -9.29
CA GLU A 33 -2.31 -5.26 -10.74
C GLU A 33 -1.54 -6.50 -11.23
N LYS A 34 -2.14 -7.27 -12.14
CA LYS A 34 -1.46 -8.36 -12.84
C LYS A 34 -1.04 -7.88 -14.23
N LYS A 35 0.26 -7.62 -14.44
CA LYS A 35 0.77 -7.15 -15.73
C LYS A 35 0.89 -8.30 -16.75
N GLY A 36 -0.22 -8.84 -17.24
CA GLY A 36 -0.21 -9.91 -18.26
C GLY A 36 0.24 -11.28 -17.75
N LEU A 37 0.21 -12.27 -18.65
CA LEU A 37 0.25 -13.71 -18.33
C LEU A 37 1.55 -14.22 -17.66
N PHE A 38 2.65 -13.45 -17.76
CA PHE A 38 3.98 -13.82 -17.25
C PHE A 38 4.59 -12.82 -16.26
N SER A 39 3.95 -11.67 -16.00
CA SER A 39 4.54 -10.73 -15.03
C SER A 39 4.21 -11.12 -13.61
N LYS A 40 5.15 -10.86 -12.71
CA LYS A 40 4.93 -10.99 -11.29
C LYS A 40 3.74 -10.11 -10.87
N PRO A 41 2.86 -10.59 -9.97
CA PRO A 41 1.79 -9.77 -9.42
C PRO A 41 2.37 -8.53 -8.73
N LEU A 42 1.85 -7.35 -9.09
CA LEU A 42 2.23 -6.07 -8.53
C LEU A 42 1.14 -5.59 -7.59
N ILE A 43 1.52 -5.15 -6.38
CA ILE A 43 0.60 -4.50 -5.47
C ILE A 43 0.73 -3.00 -5.66
N VAL A 44 -0.39 -2.32 -5.90
CA VAL A 44 -0.41 -0.88 -6.13
C VAL A 44 -1.21 -0.21 -5.02
N LEU A 45 -0.56 0.73 -4.33
CA LEU A 45 -1.20 1.59 -3.35
C LEU A 45 -1.68 2.85 -4.07
N THR A 46 -2.98 3.11 -4.03
CA THR A 46 -3.60 4.27 -4.67
C THR A 46 -4.41 5.06 -3.66
N GLY A 47 -4.58 6.36 -3.89
CA GLY A 47 -5.38 7.21 -3.01
C GLY A 47 -4.71 8.53 -2.69
N ARG A 48 -5.07 9.10 -1.53
CA ARG A 48 -4.64 10.42 -1.07
C ARG A 48 -4.06 10.35 0.33
N CYS A 49 -2.98 11.08 0.55
CA CYS A 49 -2.39 11.29 1.86
C CYS A 49 -2.33 12.78 2.19
N THR A 50 -2.35 13.09 3.47
CA THR A 50 -2.34 14.47 3.98
C THR A 50 -0.95 15.09 4.03
N SER A 51 0.10 14.27 4.07
CA SER A 51 1.48 14.74 4.08
C SER A 51 2.44 13.74 3.44
N ASP A 52 3.61 14.21 3.03
CA ASP A 52 4.71 13.35 2.56
C ASP A 52 5.21 12.40 3.65
N LYS A 53 5.11 12.79 4.92
CA LYS A 53 5.44 11.93 6.05
C LYS A 53 4.48 10.73 6.12
N ASP A 54 3.18 10.98 6.01
CA ASP A 54 2.17 9.90 5.97
C ASP A 54 2.42 8.98 4.77
N LYS A 55 2.73 9.56 3.60
CA LYS A 55 3.06 8.78 2.39
C LYS A 55 4.26 7.84 2.62
N ALA A 56 5.32 8.32 3.24
CA ALA A 56 6.52 7.52 3.52
C ALA A 56 6.23 6.41 4.54
N ILE A 57 5.44 6.70 5.58
CA ILE A 57 5.00 5.71 6.57
C ILE A 57 4.17 4.61 5.90
N ILE A 58 3.20 4.99 5.06
CA ILE A 58 2.34 4.05 4.33
C ILE A 58 3.18 3.14 3.42
N GLU A 59 4.17 3.71 2.71
CA GLU A 59 5.06 2.95 1.84
C GLU A 59 5.90 1.94 2.63
N ARG A 60 6.46 2.36 3.77
CA ARG A 60 7.23 1.50 4.66
C ARG A 60 6.38 0.33 5.18
N VAL A 61 5.22 0.64 5.77
CA VAL A 61 4.31 -0.36 6.35
C VAL A 61 3.84 -1.36 5.28
N ALA A 62 3.48 -0.86 4.10
CA ALA A 62 3.06 -1.73 3.01
C ALA A 62 4.21 -2.60 2.47
N GLY A 63 5.44 -2.06 2.38
CA GLY A 63 6.62 -2.83 1.98
C GLY A 63 6.96 -3.94 2.97
N GLU A 64 6.92 -3.65 4.27
CA GLU A 64 7.14 -4.64 5.33
C GLU A 64 6.07 -5.76 5.29
N ALA A 65 4.80 -5.41 5.07
CA ALA A 65 3.71 -6.38 4.98
C ALA A 65 3.70 -7.17 3.65
N ALA A 66 4.27 -6.62 2.57
CA ALA A 66 4.32 -7.25 1.27
C ALA A 66 5.39 -8.33 1.13
N GLY A 67 6.44 -8.30 1.97
CA GLY A 67 7.55 -9.23 1.93
C GLY A 67 8.29 -9.19 0.59
N GLU A 68 8.26 -10.28 -0.17
CA GLU A 68 8.95 -10.39 -1.47
C GLU A 68 8.13 -9.87 -2.66
N MET A 69 6.90 -9.39 -2.44
CA MET A 69 6.06 -8.83 -3.49
C MET A 69 6.44 -7.39 -3.81
N VAL A 70 6.36 -7.02 -5.09
CA VAL A 70 6.64 -5.64 -5.52
C VAL A 70 5.44 -4.77 -5.14
N VAL A 71 5.71 -3.69 -4.41
CA VAL A 71 4.73 -2.67 -4.05
C VAL A 71 5.04 -1.39 -4.79
N GLU A 72 4.06 -0.84 -5.49
CA GLU A 72 4.16 0.45 -6.16
C GLU A 72 3.27 1.48 -5.46
N ASN A 73 3.90 2.53 -4.94
CA ASN A 73 3.21 3.62 -4.26
C ASN A 73 2.79 4.70 -5.27
N ARG A 74 1.49 4.74 -5.60
CA ARG A 74 0.87 5.78 -6.44
C ARG A 74 0.00 6.74 -5.61
N LEU A 75 0.33 6.93 -4.33
CA LEU A 75 -0.39 7.88 -3.48
C LEU A 75 -0.07 9.33 -3.86
N ARG A 76 -1.12 10.15 -3.87
CA ARG A 76 -1.02 11.60 -4.06
C ARG A 76 -1.08 12.31 -2.72
N VAL A 77 -0.08 13.15 -2.45
CA VAL A 77 -0.14 14.06 -1.30
C VAL A 77 -1.06 15.21 -1.69
N SER A 78 -2.15 15.37 -0.95
CA SER A 78 -3.04 16.52 -1.08
C SER A 78 -2.50 17.60 -0.16
N THR A 79 -1.60 18.44 -0.68
CA THR A 79 -1.17 19.64 0.02
C THR A 79 -2.37 20.57 0.13
N THR A 80 -3.03 20.56 1.28
CA THR A 80 -3.85 21.70 1.69
C THR A 80 -2.84 22.78 2.10
N SER A 81 -2.42 23.58 1.11
CA SER A 81 -1.68 24.82 1.35
C SER A 81 -2.49 25.79 2.18
#